data_AF-A0AAJ6ZKG3-F1
#
_entry.id   AF-A0AAJ6ZKG3-F1
#
_cell.length_a   1.000
_cell.length_b   1.000
_cell.length_c   1.000
_cell.angle_alpha   90.00
_cell.angle_beta   90.00
_cell.angle_gamma   90.00
#
_symmetry.space_group_name_H-M   'P 1'
#
loop_
_entity.id
_entity.type
_entity.pdbx_description
1 polymer ?
#
loop_
_entity_poly.entity_id
_entity_poly.type
_entity_poly.pdbx_seq_one_letter_code
_entity_poly.pdbx_strand_id
1 'polypeptide(L)'
;MSSCAILWCGKNSRFSCTKTDEVTFHRFPKDKAIKKKWIEATKRDNWRPSNFSVICSRHFTEDCYHSIKPRRRLLDNAIPTLNLPVITFDSLINEFESDQHLKASSMARNASAQEPISIMLPLKERDSPEPVTEAQIDYEELYKEITSYNVKRLCDRISELKESVDRKDLNVRRLKEQVRYFKRQIAIMEKTIKDLDEKCNINEENENFMVKITNPENGDVLYKYDITQDTKKTKKRNRKVKPKKDVDK
;
A
#
# COMPACT_ATOMS: atom_id res chain seq x y z
N MET A 1 -10.21 -8.13 -13.40
CA MET A 1 -9.03 -8.32 -12.52
C MET A 1 -9.49 -8.32 -11.08
N SER A 2 -8.90 -9.15 -10.23
CA SER A 2 -9.43 -9.41 -8.88
C SER A 2 -8.64 -8.61 -7.83
N SER A 3 -9.33 -7.81 -7.02
CA SER A 3 -8.78 -7.18 -5.82
C SER A 3 -9.19 -7.96 -4.56
N CYS A 4 -8.39 -7.84 -3.49
CA CYS A 4 -8.73 -8.43 -2.20
C CYS A 4 -10.04 -7.83 -1.67
N ALA A 5 -10.94 -8.71 -1.24
CA ALA A 5 -12.26 -8.38 -0.75
C ALA A 5 -12.28 -7.95 0.73
N ILE A 6 -11.15 -7.89 1.44
CA ILE A 6 -11.07 -7.31 2.78
C ILE A 6 -10.86 -5.80 2.66
N LEU A 7 -11.58 -5.02 3.47
CA LEU A 7 -11.45 -3.56 3.50
C LEU A 7 -10.00 -3.17 3.87
N TRP A 8 -9.50 -2.07 3.30
CA TRP A 8 -8.14 -1.54 3.52
C TRP A 8 -6.95 -2.41 3.08
N CYS A 9 -7.15 -3.66 2.65
CA CYS A 9 -6.05 -4.52 2.18
C CYS A 9 -5.38 -3.97 0.90
N GLY A 10 -6.16 -3.49 -0.06
CA GLY A 10 -5.68 -2.85 -1.30
C GLY A 10 -4.88 -3.74 -2.26
N LYS A 11 -4.57 -4.99 -1.91
CA LYS A 11 -3.83 -5.92 -2.77
C LYS A 11 -4.67 -6.36 -3.95
N ASN A 12 -4.04 -6.47 -5.11
CA ASN A 12 -4.67 -6.94 -6.35
C ASN A 12 -3.84 -8.05 -7.00
N SER A 13 -4.48 -8.83 -7.87
CA SER A 13 -3.83 -9.93 -8.59
C SER A 13 -2.81 -9.50 -9.64
N ARG A 14 -2.58 -8.18 -9.84
CA ARG A 14 -1.63 -7.64 -10.82
C ARG A 14 -0.25 -7.41 -10.20
N PHE A 15 -0.21 -7.15 -8.89
CA PHE A 15 1.03 -6.92 -8.13
C PHE A 15 1.52 -8.15 -7.36
N SER A 16 0.82 -9.28 -7.47
CA SER A 16 1.20 -10.55 -6.81
C SER A 16 2.44 -11.23 -7.40
N CYS A 17 2.98 -10.68 -8.48
CA CYS A 17 4.05 -11.27 -9.28
C CYS A 17 5.38 -10.53 -9.15
N THR A 18 5.42 -9.43 -8.39
CA THR A 18 6.70 -8.79 -8.07
C THR A 18 7.42 -9.66 -7.06
N LYS A 19 8.69 -10.03 -7.32
CA LYS A 19 9.53 -10.98 -6.56
C LYS A 19 9.61 -10.78 -5.04
N THR A 20 9.03 -9.70 -4.50
CA THR A 20 9.11 -9.28 -3.10
C THR A 20 7.85 -9.59 -2.28
N ASP A 21 6.75 -10.04 -2.89
CA ASP A 21 5.46 -10.16 -2.19
C ASP A 21 4.68 -11.39 -2.70
N GLU A 22 5.02 -12.58 -2.19
CA GLU A 22 4.43 -13.88 -2.54
C GLU A 22 2.99 -14.04 -2.03
N VAL A 23 2.09 -13.17 -2.49
CA VAL A 23 0.70 -13.13 -2.05
C VAL A 23 -0.18 -13.95 -3.00
N THR A 24 -0.80 -15.00 -2.49
CA THR A 24 -1.78 -15.81 -3.25
C THR A 24 -3.21 -15.31 -3.03
N PHE A 25 -4.09 -15.54 -4.01
CA PHE A 25 -5.50 -15.12 -3.96
C PHE A 25 -6.42 -16.33 -3.92
N HIS A 26 -7.32 -16.36 -2.94
CA HIS A 26 -8.25 -17.44 -2.68
C HIS A 26 -9.68 -17.00 -2.93
N ARG A 27 -10.43 -17.78 -3.71
CA ARG A 27 -11.85 -17.53 -3.99
C ARG A 27 -12.68 -17.89 -2.77
N PHE A 28 -13.85 -17.26 -2.65
CA PHE A 28 -14.80 -17.60 -1.60
C PHE A 28 -15.21 -19.08 -1.68
N PRO A 29 -15.35 -19.77 -0.53
CA PRO A 29 -15.74 -21.17 -0.50
C PRO A 29 -17.17 -21.38 -0.98
N LYS A 30 -17.48 -22.61 -1.40
CA LYS A 30 -18.83 -23.02 -1.83
C LYS A 30 -19.76 -23.23 -0.64
N ASP A 31 -19.23 -23.69 0.49
CA ASP A 31 -20.00 -23.87 1.72
C ASP A 31 -20.53 -22.53 2.22
N LYS A 32 -21.85 -22.46 2.41
CA LYS A 32 -22.56 -21.25 2.85
C LYS A 32 -22.11 -20.80 4.23
N ALA A 33 -21.81 -21.73 5.14
CA ALA A 33 -21.45 -21.39 6.52
C ALA A 33 -20.08 -20.68 6.59
N ILE A 34 -19.06 -21.27 5.96
CA ILE A 34 -17.72 -20.67 5.90
C ILE A 34 -17.73 -19.40 5.03
N LYS A 35 -18.50 -19.39 3.94
CA LYS A 35 -18.66 -18.20 3.10
C LYS A 35 -19.24 -17.03 3.88
N LYS A 36 -20.20 -17.25 4.79
CA LYS A 36 -20.75 -16.21 5.65
C LYS A 36 -19.66 -15.59 6.55
N LYS A 37 -18.84 -16.44 7.21
CA LYS A 37 -17.70 -15.98 8.02
C LYS A 37 -16.69 -15.15 7.23
N TRP A 38 -16.41 -15.55 5.98
CA TRP A 38 -15.55 -14.76 5.10
C TRP A 38 -16.16 -13.40 4.74
N ILE A 39 -17.47 -13.33 4.50
CA ILE A 39 -18.18 -12.07 4.22
C ILE A 39 -18.14 -11.16 5.45
N GLU A 40 -18.42 -11.69 6.64
CA GLU A 40 -18.35 -10.96 7.91
C GLU A 40 -16.94 -10.37 8.13
N ALA A 41 -15.89 -11.13 7.82
CA ALA A 41 -14.51 -10.68 7.90
C ALA A 41 -14.16 -9.55 6.90
N THR A 42 -14.94 -9.38 5.83
CA THR A 42 -14.73 -8.25 4.89
C THR A 42 -15.16 -6.91 5.48
N LYS A 43 -16.05 -6.92 6.49
CA LYS A 43 -16.67 -5.73 7.11
C LYS A 43 -17.19 -4.72 6.08
N ARG A 44 -17.85 -5.23 5.03
CA ARG A 44 -18.53 -4.42 4.03
C ARG A 44 -20.04 -4.51 4.22
N ASP A 45 -20.68 -3.38 4.51
CA ASP A 45 -22.14 -3.32 4.65
C ASP A 45 -22.82 -3.53 3.31
N ASN A 46 -23.91 -4.32 3.33
CA ASN A 46 -24.75 -4.61 2.17
C ASN A 46 -24.00 -5.17 0.93
N TRP A 47 -22.82 -5.75 1.12
CA TRP A 47 -21.99 -6.26 0.04
C TRP A 47 -22.10 -7.77 -0.11
N ARG A 48 -22.10 -8.26 -1.36
CA ARG A 48 -22.10 -9.69 -1.68
C ARG A 48 -20.92 -10.06 -2.59
N PRO A 49 -20.19 -11.14 -2.27
CA PRO A 49 -19.06 -11.57 -3.09
C PRO A 49 -19.54 -12.10 -4.44
N SER A 50 -18.94 -11.58 -5.50
CA SER A 50 -19.06 -12.09 -6.87
C SER A 50 -18.24 -13.38 -7.06
N ASN A 51 -18.40 -14.05 -8.19
CA ASN A 51 -17.58 -15.21 -8.58
C ASN A 51 -16.08 -14.88 -8.71
N PHE A 52 -15.74 -13.60 -8.85
CA PHE A 52 -14.36 -13.10 -8.98
C PHE A 52 -13.84 -12.47 -7.69
N SER A 53 -14.67 -12.39 -6.65
CA SER A 53 -14.24 -11.90 -5.35
C SER A 53 -13.25 -12.89 -4.72
N VAL A 54 -12.15 -12.35 -4.21
CA VAL A 54 -11.03 -13.13 -3.67
C VAL A 54 -10.50 -12.48 -2.41
N ILE A 55 -9.91 -13.26 -1.51
CA ILE A 55 -9.16 -12.78 -0.35
C ILE A 55 -7.71 -13.23 -0.50
N CYS A 56 -6.76 -12.36 -0.16
CA CYS A 56 -5.34 -12.67 -0.30
C CYS A 56 -4.79 -13.45 0.92
N SER A 57 -3.66 -14.13 0.76
CA SER A 57 -3.06 -15.00 1.79
C SER A 57 -2.71 -14.29 3.10
N ARG A 58 -2.47 -12.98 3.08
CA ARG A 58 -2.13 -12.17 4.28
C ARG A 58 -3.21 -12.18 5.37
N HIS A 59 -4.40 -12.67 5.07
CA HIS A 59 -5.52 -12.73 6.00
C HIS A 59 -5.72 -14.11 6.63
N PHE A 60 -4.96 -15.11 6.21
CA PHE A 60 -5.03 -16.47 6.72
C PHE A 60 -3.75 -16.81 7.47
N THR A 61 -3.86 -17.58 8.55
CA THR A 61 -2.71 -18.17 9.23
C THR A 61 -2.11 -19.30 8.39
N GLU A 62 -0.85 -19.66 8.65
CA GLU A 62 -0.20 -20.76 7.91
C GLU A 62 -0.87 -22.12 8.15
N ASP A 63 -1.49 -22.31 9.33
CA ASP A 63 -2.23 -23.50 9.70
C ASP A 63 -3.52 -23.70 8.89
N CYS A 64 -4.00 -22.65 8.24
CA CYS A 64 -5.17 -22.73 7.36
C CYS A 64 -4.86 -23.37 6.01
N TYR A 65 -3.62 -23.79 5.74
CA TYR A 65 -3.18 -24.35 4.46
C TYR A 65 -2.90 -25.85 4.55
N HIS A 66 -3.14 -26.55 3.44
CA HIS A 66 -2.74 -27.95 3.31
C HIS A 66 -1.22 -28.06 3.16
N SER A 67 -0.54 -28.72 4.09
CA SER A 67 0.93 -28.88 4.09
C SER A 67 1.47 -29.74 2.93
N ILE A 68 0.64 -30.62 2.37
CA ILE A 68 1.08 -31.67 1.43
C ILE A 68 0.87 -31.26 -0.05
N LYS A 69 0.18 -30.15 -0.32
CA LYS A 69 -0.21 -29.79 -1.70
C LYS A 69 0.81 -28.86 -2.36
N PRO A 70 1.19 -29.10 -3.63
CA PRO A 70 2.17 -28.27 -4.36
C PRO A 70 1.68 -26.83 -4.65
N ARG A 71 0.37 -26.57 -4.49
CA ARG A 71 -0.22 -25.23 -4.54
C ARG A 71 -0.77 -24.91 -3.16
N ARG A 72 -0.45 -23.72 -2.61
CA ARG A 72 -1.02 -23.21 -1.35
C ARG A 72 -2.55 -23.15 -1.48
N ARG A 73 -3.23 -24.17 -0.95
CA ARG A 73 -4.69 -24.29 -0.92
C ARG A 73 -5.16 -24.27 0.53
N LEU A 74 -6.17 -23.45 0.79
CA LEU A 74 -6.80 -23.38 2.09
C LEU A 74 -7.53 -24.68 2.44
N LEU A 75 -7.61 -25.00 3.72
CA LEU A 75 -8.48 -26.02 4.29
C LEU A 75 -9.96 -25.62 4.11
N ASP A 76 -10.86 -26.59 4.13
CA ASP A 76 -12.29 -26.33 3.91
C ASP A 76 -12.94 -25.51 5.04
N ASN A 77 -12.37 -25.58 6.25
CA ASN A 77 -12.77 -24.81 7.43
C ASN A 77 -11.97 -23.51 7.62
N ALA A 78 -11.07 -23.17 6.70
CA ALA A 78 -10.22 -21.98 6.83
C ALA A 78 -11.06 -20.71 6.81
N ILE A 79 -10.80 -19.80 7.75
CA ILE A 79 -11.43 -18.48 7.83
C ILE A 79 -10.34 -17.40 7.92
N PRO A 80 -10.53 -16.23 7.29
CA PRO A 80 -9.58 -15.14 7.43
C PRO A 80 -9.69 -14.56 8.84
N THR A 81 -8.56 -14.48 9.54
CA THR A 81 -8.46 -14.00 10.93
C THR A 81 -7.42 -12.91 11.09
N LEU A 82 -6.49 -12.77 10.13
CA LEU A 82 -5.39 -11.81 10.22
C LEU A 82 -5.70 -10.53 9.45
N ASN A 83 -5.19 -9.40 9.95
CA ASN A 83 -5.26 -8.09 9.29
C ASN A 83 -6.69 -7.72 8.84
N LEU A 84 -7.68 -8.06 9.66
CA LEU A 84 -9.08 -7.72 9.43
C LEU A 84 -9.32 -6.24 9.81
N PRO A 85 -10.37 -5.61 9.26
CA PRO A 85 -10.78 -4.28 9.67
C PRO A 85 -11.16 -4.32 11.16
N VAL A 86 -10.55 -3.43 11.95
CA VAL A 86 -10.76 -3.36 13.40
C VAL A 86 -12.25 -3.11 13.65
N ILE A 87 -12.87 -4.00 14.41
CA ILE A 87 -14.19 -3.77 14.98
C ILE A 87 -13.98 -2.67 16.02
N THR A 88 -14.47 -1.46 15.76
CA THR A 88 -14.53 -0.44 16.80
C THR A 88 -15.40 -0.98 17.94
N PHE A 89 -15.01 -0.69 19.17
CA PHE A 89 -15.69 -1.17 20.38
C PHE A 89 -17.21 -0.91 20.33
N ASP A 90 -17.64 0.16 19.63
CA ASP A 90 -19.04 0.49 19.34
C ASP A 90 -19.86 -0.65 18.68
N SER A 91 -19.25 -1.46 17.82
CA SER A 91 -19.95 -2.61 17.20
C SER A 91 -20.13 -3.79 18.16
N LEU A 92 -19.29 -3.93 19.19
CA LEU A 92 -19.41 -5.00 20.19
C LEU A 92 -20.48 -4.67 21.24
N ILE A 93 -20.63 -3.38 21.59
CA ILE A 93 -21.68 -2.92 22.50
C ILE A 93 -23.07 -3.15 21.88
N ASN A 94 -23.25 -2.83 20.59
CA ASN A 94 -24.53 -3.01 19.90
C ASN A 94 -24.99 -4.47 19.80
N GLU A 95 -24.06 -5.44 19.68
CA GLU A 95 -24.41 -6.88 19.72
C GLU A 95 -24.84 -7.29 21.14
N PHE A 96 -24.25 -6.71 22.19
CA PHE A 96 -24.59 -7.02 23.59
C PHE A 96 -25.95 -6.43 24.03
N GLU A 97 -26.30 -5.23 23.55
CA GLU A 97 -27.61 -4.62 23.82
C GLU A 97 -28.76 -5.33 23.10
N SER A 98 -28.49 -5.89 21.92
CA SER A 98 -29.48 -6.62 21.12
C SER A 98 -29.91 -7.95 21.78
N ASP A 99 -29.00 -8.62 22.50
CA ASP A 99 -29.28 -9.89 23.18
C ASP A 99 -30.04 -9.73 24.51
N GLN A 100 -29.94 -8.58 25.17
CA GLN A 100 -30.69 -8.31 26.41
C GLN A 100 -32.18 -8.01 26.15
N HIS A 101 -32.52 -7.42 25.00
CA HIS A 101 -33.90 -7.07 24.68
C HIS A 101 -34.79 -8.28 24.32
N LEU A 102 -34.19 -9.40 23.89
CA LEU A 102 -34.93 -10.65 23.60
C LEU A 102 -35.34 -11.40 24.88
N LYS A 103 -34.56 -11.29 25.97
CA LYS A 103 -34.89 -11.91 27.28
C LYS A 103 -35.92 -11.10 28.07
N ALA A 104 -35.97 -9.77 27.90
CA ALA A 104 -36.98 -8.92 28.53
C ALA A 104 -38.39 -9.14 27.98
N SER A 105 -38.52 -9.57 26.71
CA SER A 105 -39.82 -9.76 26.08
C SER A 105 -40.51 -11.10 26.40
N SER A 106 -39.81 -12.06 27.04
CA SER A 106 -40.38 -13.37 27.41
C SER A 106 -40.94 -13.44 28.84
N MET A 107 -40.84 -12.36 29.65
CA MET A 107 -41.35 -12.35 31.03
C MET A 107 -42.64 -11.54 31.23
N ALA A 108 -43.22 -10.95 30.19
CA ALA A 108 -44.40 -10.07 30.31
C ALA A 108 -45.75 -10.74 30.04
N ARG A 109 -45.88 -12.07 30.20
CA ARG A 109 -47.17 -12.77 30.18
C ARG A 109 -47.14 -13.95 31.13
N ASN A 110 -47.54 -13.71 32.39
CA ASN A 110 -48.48 -14.55 33.14
C ASN A 110 -48.77 -13.93 34.52
N ALA A 111 -50.06 -13.65 34.76
CA ALA A 111 -50.83 -13.58 36.02
C ALA A 111 -50.26 -12.75 37.20
N SER A 112 -50.85 -11.63 37.60
CA SER A 112 -52.17 -11.43 38.24
C SER A 112 -52.41 -12.27 39.51
N ALA A 113 -52.18 -11.59 40.65
CA ALA A 113 -52.80 -11.73 41.97
C ALA A 113 -53.14 -13.12 42.52
N GLN A 114 -52.42 -13.54 43.57
CA GLN A 114 -52.94 -13.99 44.88
C GLN A 114 -51.79 -14.47 45.78
N GLU A 115 -51.57 -13.81 46.92
CA GLU A 115 -51.03 -14.44 48.14
C GLU A 115 -52.20 -15.21 48.82
N PRO A 116 -52.00 -16.21 49.73
CA PRO A 116 -50.80 -16.55 50.50
C PRO A 116 -50.54 -18.09 50.69
N ILE A 117 -49.49 -18.44 51.46
CA ILE A 117 -49.42 -19.46 52.56
C ILE A 117 -48.13 -20.30 52.54
N SER A 118 -47.45 -20.21 53.70
CA SER A 118 -46.34 -21.04 54.20
C SER A 118 -46.63 -22.54 54.20
N ILE A 119 -45.72 -23.34 53.63
CA ILE A 119 -45.43 -24.72 54.09
C ILE A 119 -43.92 -24.93 54.03
N MET A 120 -43.32 -25.14 55.21
CA MET A 120 -41.96 -25.64 55.38
C MET A 120 -41.79 -26.99 54.68
N LEU A 121 -40.62 -27.25 54.08
CA LEU A 121 -39.89 -28.50 54.34
C LEU A 121 -38.39 -28.33 54.04
N PRO A 122 -37.50 -28.88 54.88
CA PRO A 122 -36.07 -28.54 54.91
C PRO A 122 -35.24 -29.46 54.01
N LEU A 123 -34.40 -28.89 53.14
CA LEU A 123 -33.28 -29.60 52.54
C LEU A 123 -31.99 -29.20 53.25
N LYS A 124 -31.63 -30.06 54.20
CA LYS A 124 -30.32 -30.32 54.81
C LYS A 124 -29.17 -29.56 54.14
N GLU A 125 -28.64 -28.57 54.86
CA GLU A 125 -27.35 -27.94 54.57
C GLU A 125 -26.30 -29.03 54.36
N ARG A 126 -25.74 -29.08 53.15
CA ARG A 126 -24.44 -29.71 52.92
C ARG A 126 -23.41 -28.66 53.29
N ASP A 127 -22.51 -29.03 54.20
CA ASP A 127 -21.25 -28.32 54.43
C ASP A 127 -20.56 -28.06 53.09
N SER A 128 -20.61 -26.80 52.66
CA SER A 128 -19.75 -26.26 51.61
C SER A 128 -18.64 -25.50 52.33
N PRO A 129 -17.36 -25.74 51.99
CA PRO A 129 -16.23 -25.11 52.68
C PRO A 129 -16.31 -23.58 52.59
N GLU A 130 -15.89 -22.92 53.67
CA GLU A 130 -15.75 -21.47 53.80
C GLU A 130 -15.10 -20.81 52.56
N PRO A 131 -15.48 -19.56 52.23
CA PRO A 131 -14.86 -18.83 51.14
C PRO A 131 -13.41 -18.52 51.51
N VAL A 132 -12.48 -19.03 50.71
CA VAL A 132 -11.10 -18.56 50.70
C VAL A 132 -11.15 -17.08 50.34
N THR A 133 -10.75 -16.21 51.27
CA THR A 133 -10.59 -14.77 51.01
C THR A 133 -9.40 -14.57 50.08
N GLU A 134 -9.65 -14.74 48.79
CA GLU A 134 -8.78 -14.27 47.72
C GLU A 134 -8.92 -12.75 47.67
N ALA A 135 -7.81 -12.03 47.79
CA ALA A 135 -7.80 -10.57 47.78
C ALA A 135 -8.66 -10.09 46.61
N GLN A 136 -9.71 -9.32 46.89
CA GLN A 136 -10.65 -8.84 45.90
C GLN A 136 -9.90 -7.94 44.92
N ILE A 137 -9.40 -8.52 43.83
CA ILE A 137 -8.83 -7.78 42.71
C ILE A 137 -9.98 -6.98 42.12
N ASP A 138 -9.88 -5.65 42.18
CA ASP A 138 -10.82 -4.77 41.51
C ASP A 138 -10.58 -4.86 40.00
N TYR A 139 -11.31 -5.79 39.38
CA TYR A 139 -11.28 -5.99 37.93
C TYR A 139 -11.64 -4.70 37.18
N GLU A 140 -12.50 -3.84 37.73
CA GLU A 140 -12.92 -2.59 37.11
C GLU A 140 -11.74 -1.60 37.00
N GLU A 141 -10.92 -1.51 38.05
CA GLU A 141 -9.72 -0.68 38.07
C GLU A 141 -8.64 -1.24 37.14
N LEU A 142 -8.45 -2.56 37.13
CA LEU A 142 -7.53 -3.24 36.22
C LEU A 142 -7.92 -3.03 34.75
N TYR A 143 -9.22 -3.10 34.41
CA TYR A 143 -9.71 -2.85 33.05
C TYR A 143 -9.49 -1.40 32.61
N LYS A 144 -9.69 -0.43 33.51
CA LYS A 144 -9.41 0.99 33.24
C LYS A 144 -7.92 1.24 33.01
N GLU A 145 -7.05 0.59 33.77
CA GLU A 145 -5.60 0.72 33.62
C GLU A 145 -5.11 0.12 32.29
N ILE A 146 -5.60 -1.06 31.92
CA ILE A 146 -5.30 -1.71 30.63
C ILE A 146 -5.78 -0.85 29.46
N THR A 147 -7.00 -0.30 29.53
CA THR A 147 -7.52 0.57 28.46
C THR A 147 -6.76 1.88 28.35
N SER A 148 -6.46 2.54 29.47
CA SER A 148 -5.63 3.75 29.52
C SER A 148 -4.24 3.53 28.90
N TYR A 149 -3.57 2.44 29.29
CA TYR A 149 -2.27 2.06 28.73
C TYR A 149 -2.32 1.87 27.21
N ASN A 150 -3.33 1.15 26.73
CA ASN A 150 -3.51 0.91 25.29
C ASN A 150 -3.80 2.19 24.51
N VAL A 151 -4.67 3.07 25.03
CA VAL A 151 -4.97 4.38 24.42
C VAL A 151 -3.72 5.23 24.35
N LYS A 152 -2.96 5.34 25.45
CA LYS A 152 -1.70 6.10 25.47
C LYS A 152 -0.72 5.59 24.43
N ARG A 153 -0.49 4.27 24.37
CA ARG A 153 0.40 3.63 23.39
C ARG A 153 -0.03 3.90 21.95
N LEU A 154 -1.34 3.89 21.67
CA LEU A 154 -1.87 4.20 20.34
C LEU A 154 -1.68 5.68 19.99
N CYS A 155 -1.92 6.60 20.92
CA CYS A 155 -1.68 8.03 20.75
C CYS A 155 -0.20 8.34 20.48
N ASP A 156 0.71 7.69 21.22
CA ASP A 156 2.16 7.80 21.01
C ASP A 156 2.51 7.31 19.59
N ARG A 157 1.98 6.15 19.18
CA ARG A 157 2.22 5.60 17.85
C ARG A 157 1.67 6.48 16.73
N ILE A 158 0.50 7.08 16.91
CA ILE A 158 -0.09 8.03 15.96
C ILE A 158 0.82 9.25 15.82
N SER A 159 1.34 9.76 16.94
CA SER A 159 2.24 10.92 16.95
C SER A 159 3.55 10.62 16.20
N GLU A 160 4.19 9.49 16.49
CA GLU A 160 5.39 9.03 15.77
C GLU A 160 5.16 8.90 14.26
N LEU A 161 4.04 8.29 13.87
CA LEU A 161 3.70 8.11 12.46
C LEU A 161 3.43 9.44 11.77
N LYS A 162 2.76 10.38 12.46
CA LYS A 162 2.52 11.73 11.95
C LYS A 162 3.84 12.45 11.67
N GLU A 163 4.77 12.46 12.64
CA GLU A 163 6.08 13.05 12.42
C GLU A 163 6.86 12.37 11.28
N SER A 164 6.73 11.04 11.14
CA SER A 164 7.36 10.29 10.06
C SER A 164 6.81 10.69 8.69
N VAL A 165 5.52 10.99 8.60
CA VAL A 165 4.89 11.53 7.39
C VAL A 165 5.39 12.94 7.12
N ASP A 166 5.38 13.83 8.12
CA ASP A 166 5.84 15.22 7.97
C ASP A 166 7.30 15.30 7.49
N ARG A 167 8.19 14.45 8.04
CA ARG A 167 9.58 14.32 7.58
C ARG A 167 9.68 13.88 6.12
N LYS A 168 8.87 12.90 5.70
CA LYS A 168 8.86 12.43 4.32
C LYS A 168 8.32 13.49 3.37
N ASP A 169 7.28 14.21 3.76
CA ASP A 169 6.69 15.28 2.96
C ASP A 169 7.69 16.42 2.74
N LEU A 170 8.46 16.78 3.76
CA LEU A 170 9.54 17.76 3.61
C LEU A 170 10.59 17.28 2.60
N ASN A 171 10.99 16.02 2.67
CA ASN A 171 11.95 15.46 1.72
C ASN A 171 11.40 15.41 0.28
N VAL A 172 10.11 15.06 0.11
CA VAL A 172 9.44 15.10 -1.19
C VAL A 172 9.42 16.52 -1.75
N ARG A 173 9.12 17.54 -0.93
CA ARG A 173 9.19 18.94 -1.36
C ARG A 173 10.59 19.32 -1.83
N ARG A 174 11.62 18.98 -1.05
CA ARG A 174 13.03 19.24 -1.41
C ARG A 174 13.43 18.57 -2.73
N LEU A 175 13.10 17.29 -2.89
CA LEU A 175 13.39 16.55 -4.12
C LEU A 175 12.65 17.13 -5.33
N LYS A 176 11.40 17.56 -5.17
CA LYS A 176 10.65 18.25 -6.23
C LYS A 176 11.32 19.57 -6.63
N GLU A 177 11.83 20.33 -5.67
CA GLU A 177 12.61 21.56 -5.93
C GLU A 177 13.88 21.25 -6.75
N GLN A 178 14.63 20.23 -6.34
CA GLN A 178 15.84 19.78 -7.06
C GLN A 178 15.51 19.34 -8.49
N VAL A 179 14.44 18.57 -8.69
CA VAL A 179 13.98 18.17 -10.03
C VAL A 179 13.63 19.39 -10.87
N ARG A 180 12.95 20.40 -10.31
CA ARG A 180 12.64 21.65 -11.04
C ARG A 180 13.92 22.38 -11.42
N TYR A 181 14.91 22.45 -10.52
CA TYR A 181 16.20 23.07 -10.80
C TYR A 181 16.92 22.38 -11.96
N PHE A 182 17.08 21.05 -11.89
CA PHE A 182 17.77 20.31 -12.96
C PHE A 182 17.03 20.40 -14.29
N LYS A 183 15.69 20.40 -14.29
CA LYS A 183 14.90 20.62 -15.52
C LYS A 183 15.20 21.99 -16.15
N ARG A 184 15.34 23.06 -15.35
CA ARG A 184 15.73 24.38 -15.86
C ARG A 184 17.14 24.37 -16.44
N GLN A 185 18.08 23.72 -15.76
CA GLN A 185 19.46 23.60 -16.26
C GLN A 185 19.53 22.83 -17.58
N ILE A 186 18.81 21.70 -17.69
CA ILE A 186 18.69 20.94 -18.93
C ILE A 186 18.16 21.82 -20.05
N ALA A 187 17.09 22.59 -19.81
CA ALA A 187 16.52 23.48 -20.84
C ALA A 187 17.51 24.56 -21.30
N ILE A 188 18.31 25.13 -20.39
CA ILE A 188 19.37 26.08 -20.73
C ILE A 188 20.44 25.40 -21.59
N MET A 189 20.91 24.21 -21.18
CA MET A 189 21.91 23.46 -21.93
C MET A 189 21.40 23.09 -23.32
N GLU A 190 20.16 22.63 -23.45
CA GLU A 190 19.51 22.34 -24.73
C GLU A 190 19.47 23.57 -25.64
N LYS A 191 19.17 24.75 -25.10
CA LYS A 191 19.21 26.00 -25.87
C LYS A 191 20.63 26.32 -26.34
N THR A 192 21.63 26.24 -25.46
CA THR A 192 23.02 26.50 -25.85
C THR A 192 23.53 25.54 -26.91
N ILE A 193 23.12 24.26 -26.87
CA ILE A 193 23.47 23.28 -27.89
C ILE A 193 22.86 23.69 -29.24
N LYS A 194 21.58 24.10 -29.27
CA LYS A 194 20.94 24.59 -30.50
C LYS A 194 21.64 25.83 -31.07
N ASP A 195 21.94 26.82 -30.22
CA ASP A 195 22.62 28.04 -30.63
C ASP A 195 24.04 27.74 -31.19
N LEU A 196 24.73 26.75 -30.63
CA LEU A 196 26.04 26.29 -31.13
C LEU A 196 25.92 25.51 -32.44
N ASP A 197 24.91 24.64 -32.58
CA ASP A 197 24.66 23.91 -33.82
C ASP A 197 24.33 24.88 -34.98
N GLU A 198 23.51 25.90 -34.73
CA GLU A 198 23.22 26.96 -35.71
C GLU A 198 24.48 27.73 -36.13
N LYS A 199 25.33 28.12 -35.16
CA LYS A 199 26.61 28.79 -35.46
C LYS A 199 27.58 27.90 -36.21
N CYS A 200 27.64 26.60 -35.88
CA CYS A 200 28.44 25.64 -36.62
C CYS A 200 27.92 25.45 -38.05
N ASN A 201 26.60 25.48 -38.26
CA ASN A 201 25.99 25.36 -39.59
C ASN A 201 26.27 26.61 -40.46
N ILE A 202 26.16 27.80 -39.88
CA ILE A 202 26.51 29.08 -40.55
C ILE A 202 28.00 29.10 -40.93
N ASN A 203 28.88 28.57 -40.08
CA ASN A 203 30.30 28.45 -40.42
C ASN A 203 30.57 27.44 -41.56
N GLU A 204 29.78 26.37 -41.70
CA GLU A 204 29.90 25.43 -42.81
C GLU A 204 29.46 26.04 -44.16
N GLU A 205 28.45 26.93 -44.16
CA GLU A 205 28.07 27.70 -45.36
C GLU A 205 29.12 28.77 -45.72
N ASN A 206 29.76 29.36 -44.71
CA ASN A 206 30.81 30.38 -44.90
C ASN A 206 32.21 29.81 -45.20
N GLU A 207 32.46 28.51 -44.98
CA GLU A 207 33.74 27.84 -45.32
C GLU A 207 33.91 27.58 -46.83
N ASN A 208 32.93 27.93 -47.67
CA ASN A 208 32.96 27.73 -49.12
C ASN A 208 33.71 28.86 -49.87
N PHE A 209 34.86 29.31 -49.35
CA PHE A 209 35.66 30.37 -49.98
C PHE A 209 36.73 29.78 -50.90
N MET A 210 36.44 29.76 -52.20
CA MET A 210 37.43 29.47 -53.25
C MET A 210 38.38 30.67 -53.39
N VAL A 211 39.64 30.52 -52.98
CA VAL A 211 40.67 31.54 -53.23
C VAL A 211 41.09 31.44 -54.69
N LYS A 212 40.84 32.51 -55.46
CA LYS A 212 41.26 32.66 -56.86
C LYS A 212 42.46 33.59 -56.90
N ILE A 213 43.60 33.10 -57.39
CA ILE A 213 44.77 33.93 -57.67
C ILE A 213 44.78 34.19 -59.18
N THR A 214 44.69 35.46 -59.57
CA THR A 214 44.66 35.92 -60.97
C THR A 214 45.96 36.62 -61.36
N ASN A 215 46.34 36.51 -62.63
CA ASN A 215 47.48 37.20 -63.20
C ASN A 215 47.25 38.71 -63.21
N PRO A 216 48.12 39.55 -62.61
CA PRO A 216 47.91 41.00 -62.58
C PRO A 216 48.02 41.67 -63.97
N GLU A 217 48.64 41.04 -64.97
CA GLU A 217 48.82 41.65 -66.30
C GLU A 217 47.63 41.38 -67.24
N ASN A 218 47.03 40.18 -67.17
CA ASN A 218 46.02 39.74 -68.14
C ASN A 218 44.69 39.29 -67.50
N GLY A 219 44.59 39.27 -66.16
CA GLY A 219 43.38 38.90 -65.42
C GLY A 219 43.06 37.38 -65.38
N ASP A 220 43.82 36.55 -66.10
CA ASP A 220 43.59 35.11 -66.17
C ASP A 220 43.82 34.41 -64.81
N VAL A 221 42.96 33.45 -64.46
CA VAL A 221 43.03 32.71 -63.19
C VAL A 221 44.17 31.68 -63.26
N LEU A 222 45.24 31.89 -62.49
CA LEU A 222 46.40 30.97 -62.44
C LEU A 222 46.15 29.75 -61.55
N TYR A 223 45.46 29.93 -60.43
CA TYR A 223 45.26 28.85 -59.45
C TYR A 223 43.93 29.00 -58.71
N LYS A 224 43.25 27.86 -58.50
CA LYS A 224 42.04 27.75 -57.68
C LYS A 224 42.32 26.71 -56.59
N TYR A 225 42.30 27.13 -55.33
CA TYR A 225 42.51 26.24 -54.20
C TYR A 225 41.25 26.18 -53.32
N ASP A 226 40.80 24.96 -53.04
CA ASP A 226 39.65 24.67 -52.19
C ASP A 226 40.13 24.36 -50.77
N ILE A 227 39.86 25.29 -49.84
CA ILE A 227 40.31 25.21 -48.44
C ILE A 227 39.54 24.12 -47.66
N THR A 228 38.42 23.61 -48.19
CA THR A 228 37.53 22.64 -47.49
C THR A 228 38.11 21.22 -47.33
N GLN A 229 39.26 20.93 -47.94
CA GLN A 229 39.89 19.59 -47.88
C GLN A 229 40.59 19.31 -46.54
N ASP A 230 41.05 20.34 -45.82
CA ASP A 230 41.80 20.16 -44.55
C ASP A 230 40.91 20.15 -43.29
N THR A 231 39.77 20.86 -43.28
CA THR A 231 38.85 20.91 -42.12
C THR A 231 38.08 19.59 -41.90
N LYS A 232 37.91 18.78 -42.96
CA LYS A 232 37.24 17.47 -42.90
C LYS A 232 38.06 16.38 -42.19
N LYS A 233 39.40 16.48 -42.17
CA LYS A 233 40.29 15.50 -41.53
C LYS A 233 40.32 15.64 -40.00
N THR A 234 40.24 16.85 -39.46
CA THR A 234 40.22 17.10 -38.01
C THR A 234 38.87 16.72 -37.36
N LYS A 235 37.73 16.96 -38.02
CA LYS A 235 36.38 16.61 -37.49
C LYS A 235 36.10 15.10 -37.39
N LYS A 236 36.68 14.25 -38.27
CA LYS A 236 36.48 12.78 -38.23
C LYS A 236 37.11 12.12 -36.99
N ARG A 237 38.09 12.78 -36.38
CA ARG A 237 38.79 12.33 -35.15
C ARG A 237 37.93 12.57 -33.90
N ASN A 238 37.19 13.69 -33.85
CA ASN A 238 36.36 14.04 -32.69
C ASN A 238 34.98 13.33 -32.66
N ARG A 239 34.39 12.98 -33.81
CA ARG A 239 33.11 12.23 -33.85
C ARG A 239 33.21 10.76 -33.40
N LYS A 240 34.41 10.17 -33.36
CA LYS A 240 34.61 8.76 -32.93
C LYS A 240 34.64 8.58 -31.40
N VAL A 241 34.74 9.65 -30.63
CA VAL A 241 34.65 9.59 -29.16
C VAL A 241 33.19 9.84 -28.75
N LYS A 242 32.32 8.85 -28.97
CA LYS A 242 30.99 8.83 -28.34
C LYS A 242 31.13 8.28 -26.92
N PRO A 243 30.51 8.91 -25.89
CA PRO A 243 30.45 8.30 -24.57
C PRO A 243 29.58 7.04 -24.65
N LYS A 244 30.10 5.92 -24.14
CA LYS A 244 29.30 4.71 -23.91
C LYS A 244 28.16 5.09 -22.99
N LYS A 245 26.91 4.92 -23.45
CA LYS A 245 25.76 4.95 -22.55
C LYS A 245 25.80 3.66 -21.76
N ASP A 246 26.23 3.75 -20.51
CA ASP A 246 26.01 2.67 -19.55
C ASP A 246 24.49 2.50 -19.37
N VAL A 247 24.05 1.30 -19.72
CA VAL A 247 22.70 0.80 -19.53
C VAL A 247 22.72 0.13 -18.17
N ASP A 248 22.14 0.77 -17.16
CA ASP A 248 21.91 0.11 -15.88
C ASP A 248 20.46 -0.37 -15.76
N LYS A 249 20.38 -1.64 -15.36
CA LYS A 249 19.22 -2.46 -15.02
C LYS A 249 18.61 -2.06 -13.68
#